data_AF-A0A838WM15-F1
#
_entry.id   AF-A0A838WM15-F1
#
_cell.length_a   1.000
_cell.length_b   1.000
_cell.length_c   1.000
_cell.angle_alpha   90.00
_cell.angle_beta   90.00
_cell.angle_gamma   90.00
#
_symmetry.space_group_name_H-M   'P 1'
#
loop_
_entity.id
_entity.type
_entity.pdbx_description
1 polymer ?
#
loop_
_entity_poly.entity_id
_entity_poly.type
_entity_poly.pdbx_seq_one_letter_code
_entity_poly.pdbx_strand_id
1 'polypeptide(L)'
;MPSIVAQFRADLEARGEYVVRANISSGWFAVFPKTWRERAEAAARAGRDAPNLIIYRTRSGELRDHHVIPYSVLRELLVEDTVTHSEANGSERWNLTLKDHLLHVSHRPERVDVSSYFGAPLLIEEVEHFIPEEVESASTYHEGAVRRIQVNAYERDRLARQKCIEHFGRRCIVCKMAFAEVYGPEVESLIHVHHLVPLSTVGQQYEVDPIRDLRPVCPNCHAVIHSRVPAYTIEEIRNMFTANSAGIGAFPQA
;
A
#
# COMPACT_ATOMS: atom_id res chain seq x y z
N MET A 1 17.69 -6.40 -6.35
CA MET A 1 16.47 -6.03 -7.11
C MET A 1 16.27 -4.53 -6.97
N PRO A 2 15.75 -3.80 -7.99
CA PRO A 2 15.41 -2.40 -7.83
C PRO A 2 14.29 -2.23 -6.79
N SER A 3 14.39 -1.24 -5.90
CA SER A 3 13.34 -0.92 -4.92
C SER A 3 11.97 -0.74 -5.59
N ILE A 4 10.87 -0.99 -4.89
CA ILE A 4 9.52 -0.82 -5.42
C ILE A 4 9.28 0.59 -5.98
N VAL A 5 9.79 1.63 -5.32
CA VAL A 5 9.70 3.03 -5.79
C VAL A 5 10.41 3.23 -7.12
N ALA A 6 11.56 2.58 -7.33
CA ALA A 6 12.30 2.69 -8.58
C ALA A 6 11.54 2.03 -9.75
N GLN A 7 10.81 0.95 -9.49
CA GLN A 7 10.02 0.25 -10.51
C GLN A 7 8.80 1.07 -10.93
N PHE A 8 8.12 1.72 -9.98
CA PHE A 8 6.87 2.44 -10.22
C PHE A 8 7.00 3.97 -10.22
N ARG A 9 8.22 4.49 -10.43
CA ARG A 9 8.49 5.93 -10.37
C ARG A 9 7.55 6.74 -11.27
N ALA A 10 7.38 6.31 -12.51
CA ALA A 10 6.56 7.01 -13.49
C ALA A 10 5.09 7.08 -13.06
N ASP A 11 4.54 5.98 -12.53
CA ASP A 11 3.15 5.91 -12.06
C ASP A 11 2.93 6.78 -10.82
N LEU A 12 3.89 6.81 -9.90
CA LEU A 12 3.86 7.67 -8.72
C LEU A 12 3.87 9.15 -9.11
N GLU A 13 4.78 9.52 -10.01
CA GLU A 13 4.89 10.88 -10.53
C GLU A 13 3.63 11.30 -11.31
N ALA A 14 3.01 10.37 -12.06
CA ALA A 14 1.76 10.59 -12.77
C ALA A 14 0.56 10.79 -11.83
N ARG A 15 0.57 10.14 -10.66
CA ARG A 15 -0.41 10.37 -9.57
C ARG A 15 -0.13 11.63 -8.75
N GLY A 16 0.88 12.41 -9.13
CA GLY A 16 1.22 13.70 -8.54
C GLY A 16 2.33 13.66 -7.50
N GLU A 17 2.84 12.48 -7.11
CA GLU A 17 3.87 12.36 -6.07
C GLU A 17 5.21 12.97 -6.48
N TYR A 18 5.97 13.51 -5.51
CA TYR A 18 7.32 14.01 -5.75
C TYR A 18 8.33 12.92 -5.39
N VAL A 19 8.93 12.26 -6.38
CA VAL A 19 9.81 11.10 -6.16
C VAL A 19 11.30 11.48 -6.29
N VAL A 20 12.08 11.24 -5.24
CA VAL A 20 13.52 11.55 -5.19
C VAL A 20 14.36 10.37 -4.77
N ARG A 21 15.54 10.25 -5.37
CA ARG A 21 16.56 9.28 -4.97
C ARG A 21 17.56 9.96 -4.05
N ALA A 22 17.67 9.50 -2.81
CA ALA A 22 18.69 9.98 -1.89
C ALA A 22 20.05 9.31 -2.17
N ASN A 23 21.13 10.09 -2.01
CA ASN A 23 22.48 9.56 -2.00
C ASN A 23 22.64 8.55 -0.84
N ILE A 24 23.25 7.41 -1.11
CA ILE A 24 23.30 6.31 -0.14
C ILE A 24 24.25 6.61 1.03
N SER A 25 25.39 7.26 0.78
CA SER A 25 26.36 7.53 1.85
C SER A 25 26.03 8.80 2.62
N SER A 26 25.62 9.85 1.91
CA SER A 26 25.33 11.15 2.53
C SER A 26 23.88 11.34 2.93
N GLY A 27 22.94 10.54 2.40
CA GLY A 27 21.51 10.77 2.60
C GLY A 27 20.98 12.01 1.85
N TRP A 28 21.83 12.68 1.08
CA TRP A 28 21.52 13.96 0.44
C TRP A 28 20.61 13.80 -0.77
N PHE A 29 19.69 14.74 -0.96
CA PHE A 29 18.89 14.91 -2.17
C PHE A 29 18.41 16.37 -2.31
N ALA A 30 17.85 16.70 -3.46
CA ALA A 30 17.31 18.01 -3.76
C ALA A 30 15.83 17.96 -4.14
N VAL A 31 15.08 18.96 -3.70
CA VAL A 31 13.70 19.24 -4.15
C VAL A 31 13.70 20.60 -4.83
N PHE A 32 13.09 20.70 -6.00
CA PHE A 32 13.11 21.92 -6.82
C PHE A 32 11.81 22.72 -6.61
N PRO A 33 11.87 24.00 -6.16
CA PRO A 33 10.69 24.82 -5.87
C PRO A 33 9.71 24.93 -7.02
N LYS A 34 10.19 25.02 -8.26
CA LYS A 34 9.33 25.08 -9.45
C LYS A 34 8.49 23.81 -9.60
N THR A 35 9.15 22.65 -9.68
CA THR A 35 8.48 21.36 -9.85
C THR A 35 7.58 21.01 -8.65
N TRP A 36 7.98 21.39 -7.44
CA TRP A 36 7.17 21.21 -6.24
C TRP A 36 5.87 22.01 -6.32
N ARG A 37 5.93 23.30 -6.69
CA ARG A 37 4.75 24.15 -6.87
C ARG A 37 3.82 23.64 -7.96
N GLU A 38 4.36 23.28 -9.13
CA GLU A 38 3.57 22.72 -10.23
C GLU A 38 2.79 21.46 -9.80
N ARG A 39 3.42 20.59 -8.99
CA ARG A 39 2.77 19.38 -8.44
C ARG A 39 1.75 19.71 -7.35
N ALA A 40 2.02 20.68 -6.49
CA ALA A 40 1.07 21.15 -5.47
C ALA A 40 -0.20 21.72 -6.12
N GLU A 41 -0.05 22.54 -7.16
CA GLU A 41 -1.18 23.07 -7.93
C GLU A 41 -1.97 21.97 -8.65
N ALA A 42 -1.28 20.96 -9.19
CA ALA A 42 -1.93 19.81 -9.82
C ALA A 42 -2.72 18.97 -8.80
N ALA A 43 -2.17 18.76 -7.60
CA ALA A 43 -2.85 18.07 -6.50
C ALA A 43 -4.12 18.81 -6.08
N ALA A 44 -4.04 20.14 -5.93
CA ALA A 44 -5.18 20.99 -5.59
C ALA A 44 -6.32 20.88 -6.62
N ARG A 45 -6.00 20.87 -7.93
CA ARG A 45 -6.99 20.65 -9.01
C ARG A 45 -7.67 19.27 -8.94
N ALA A 46 -7.01 18.28 -8.36
CA ALA A 46 -7.53 16.93 -8.16
C ALA A 46 -8.21 16.74 -6.79
N GLY A 47 -8.42 17.80 -6.00
CA GLY A 47 -9.04 17.73 -4.68
C GLY A 47 -8.14 17.15 -3.58
N ARG A 48 -6.82 17.15 -3.79
CA ARG A 48 -5.80 16.74 -2.80
C ARG A 48 -5.07 17.96 -2.25
N ASP A 49 -4.63 17.91 -0.99
CA ASP A 49 -3.91 19.03 -0.36
C ASP A 49 -2.60 19.38 -1.07
N ALA A 50 -1.70 18.40 -1.26
CA ALA A 50 -0.43 18.56 -1.98
C ALA A 50 0.24 17.19 -2.21
N PRO A 51 1.36 17.11 -2.97
CA PRO A 51 2.10 15.87 -3.16
C PRO A 51 2.74 15.36 -1.86
N ASN A 52 2.88 14.04 -1.72
CA ASN A 52 3.83 13.49 -0.76
C ASN A 52 5.24 13.53 -1.38
N LEU A 53 6.25 13.59 -0.51
CA LEU A 53 7.64 13.40 -0.90
C LEU A 53 8.03 11.95 -0.68
N ILE A 54 8.32 11.25 -1.77
CA ILE A 54 8.75 9.86 -1.75
C ILE A 54 10.27 9.82 -1.92
N ILE A 55 10.96 9.41 -0.86
CA ILE A 55 12.42 9.33 -0.83
C ILE A 55 12.79 7.85 -0.85
N TYR A 56 13.57 7.42 -1.83
CA TYR A 56 14.06 6.04 -1.89
C TYR A 56 15.57 5.98 -2.04
N ARG A 57 16.16 4.87 -1.57
CA ARG A 57 17.57 4.54 -1.76
C ARG A 57 17.68 3.27 -2.60
N THR A 58 18.77 3.12 -3.34
CA THR A 58 18.89 2.06 -4.36
C THR A 58 19.84 0.93 -4.00
N ARG A 59 20.40 0.89 -2.78
CA ARG A 59 21.43 -0.09 -2.39
C ARG A 59 20.96 -1.17 -1.44
N SER A 60 19.80 -1.04 -0.81
CA SER A 60 19.27 -2.11 0.01
C SER A 60 18.70 -3.19 -0.92
N GLY A 61 18.98 -4.45 -0.62
CA GLY A 61 18.23 -5.58 -1.17
C GLY A 61 16.77 -5.59 -0.70
N GLU A 62 16.34 -4.56 0.04
CA GLU A 62 15.02 -4.41 0.62
C GLU A 62 14.08 -3.74 -0.39
N LEU A 63 12.94 -4.37 -0.61
CA LEU A 63 11.93 -3.86 -1.56
C LEU A 63 11.32 -2.52 -1.11
N ARG A 64 11.26 -2.24 0.20
CA ARG A 64 10.57 -1.08 0.81
C ARG A 64 11.50 -0.09 1.54
N ASP A 65 12.71 0.10 1.02
CA ASP A 65 13.62 1.14 1.52
C ASP A 65 13.26 2.52 0.96
N HIS A 66 12.14 3.02 1.46
CA HIS A 66 11.62 4.33 1.10
C HIS A 66 10.83 4.97 2.23
N HIS A 67 10.67 6.29 2.13
CA HIS A 67 9.80 7.09 2.99
C HIS A 67 8.70 7.71 2.14
N VAL A 68 7.46 7.70 2.62
CA VAL A 68 6.33 8.45 2.03
C VAL A 68 5.94 9.56 2.98
N ILE A 69 6.54 10.74 2.82
CA ILE A 69 6.39 11.84 3.78
C ILE A 69 5.24 12.75 3.32
N PRO A 70 4.17 12.91 4.12
CA PRO A 70 3.01 13.69 3.72
C PRO A 70 3.30 15.18 3.71
N TYR A 71 2.53 15.91 2.89
CA TYR A 71 2.62 17.36 2.80
C TYR A 71 2.53 18.08 4.15
N SER A 72 1.69 17.59 5.07
CA SER A 72 1.51 18.18 6.40
C SER A 72 2.80 18.27 7.20
N VAL A 73 3.75 17.35 6.97
CA VAL A 73 5.09 17.36 7.58
C VAL A 73 6.05 18.28 6.81
N LEU A 74 5.91 18.32 5.49
CA LEU A 74 6.84 19.03 4.60
C LEU A 74 6.59 20.52 4.51
N ARG A 75 5.34 20.97 4.72
CA ARG A 75 4.94 22.38 4.59
C ARG A 75 5.72 23.34 5.49
N GLU A 76 6.25 22.82 6.60
CA GLU A 76 7.07 23.61 7.54
C GLU A 76 8.55 23.62 7.15
N LEU A 77 9.00 22.66 6.33
CA LEU A 77 10.39 22.50 5.91
C LEU A 77 10.68 23.13 4.55
N LEU A 78 9.74 23.02 3.60
CA LEU A 78 9.87 23.47 2.21
C LEU A 78 9.27 24.87 2.05
N VAL A 79 9.94 25.84 2.66
CA VAL A 79 9.56 27.26 2.74
C VAL A 79 10.63 28.13 2.10
N GLU A 80 10.30 29.38 1.77
CA GLU A 80 11.19 30.26 0.99
C GLU A 80 12.53 30.54 1.69
N ASP A 81 12.52 30.67 3.02
CA ASP A 81 13.72 30.92 3.85
C ASP A 81 14.72 29.75 3.87
N THR A 82 14.29 28.54 3.49
CA THR A 82 15.15 27.34 3.42
C THR A 82 15.64 27.02 2.02
N VAL A 83 15.30 27.84 1.02
CA VAL A 83 15.77 27.66 -0.37
C VAL A 83 17.26 28.01 -0.46
N THR A 84 18.02 27.14 -1.12
CA THR A 84 19.41 27.44 -1.50
C THR A 84 19.44 27.93 -2.94
N HIS A 85 20.05 29.11 -3.14
CA HIS A 85 20.30 29.69 -4.46
C HIS A 85 21.74 29.38 -4.89
N SER A 86 21.89 28.88 -6.11
CA SER A 86 23.20 28.60 -6.71
C SER A 86 23.62 29.76 -7.60
N GLU A 87 24.65 30.50 -7.18
CA GLU A 87 25.21 31.62 -7.96
C GLU A 87 25.80 31.17 -9.31
N ALA A 88 26.25 29.92 -9.40
CA ALA A 88 26.93 29.39 -10.58
C ALA A 88 26.00 29.14 -11.79
N ASN A 89 24.72 28.87 -11.55
CA ASN A 89 23.76 28.50 -12.60
C ASN A 89 22.36 29.06 -12.39
N GLY A 90 22.16 29.94 -11.41
CA GLY A 90 20.87 30.53 -11.07
C GLY A 90 19.83 29.52 -10.57
N SER A 91 20.22 28.29 -10.23
CA SER A 91 19.26 27.27 -9.81
C SER A 91 18.85 27.44 -8.36
N GLU A 92 17.58 27.14 -8.09
CA GLU A 92 16.97 27.16 -6.76
C GLU A 92 16.61 25.74 -6.35
N ARG A 93 16.95 25.36 -5.12
CA ARG A 93 16.63 24.04 -4.57
C ARG A 93 16.56 24.07 -3.06
N TRP A 94 15.66 23.28 -2.50
CA TRP A 94 15.82 22.81 -1.13
C TRP A 94 16.85 21.68 -1.13
N ASN A 95 17.88 21.82 -0.30
CA ASN A 95 18.85 20.77 -0.05
C ASN A 95 18.42 20.04 1.21
N LEU A 96 18.18 18.74 1.10
CA LEU A 96 17.73 17.91 2.21
C LEU A 96 18.70 16.75 2.44
N THR A 97 18.74 16.29 3.69
CA THR A 97 19.45 15.08 4.09
C THR A 97 18.51 14.21 4.91
N LEU A 98 18.47 12.92 4.57
CA LEU A 98 17.78 11.91 5.36
C LEU A 98 18.79 10.90 5.88
N LYS A 99 18.97 10.80 7.19
CA LYS A 99 19.83 9.81 7.87
C LYS A 99 19.13 9.29 9.13
N ASP A 100 19.16 7.99 9.35
CA ASP A 100 18.56 7.35 10.54
C ASP A 100 17.12 7.81 10.80
N HIS A 101 16.32 7.89 9.72
CA HIS A 101 14.95 8.42 9.71
C HIS A 101 14.78 9.87 10.17
N LEU A 102 15.86 10.63 10.31
CA LEU A 102 15.84 12.06 10.58
C LEU A 102 15.97 12.83 9.26
N LEU A 103 14.91 13.57 8.92
CA LEU A 103 14.89 14.49 7.80
C LEU A 103 15.41 15.86 8.25
N HIS A 104 16.31 16.42 7.45
CA HIS A 104 16.92 17.73 7.68
C HIS A 104 16.87 18.55 6.39
N VAL A 105 16.53 19.83 6.50
CA VAL A 105 16.62 20.82 5.41
C VAL A 105 17.73 21.82 5.73
N SER A 106 18.52 22.22 4.74
CA SER A 106 19.52 23.28 4.91
C SER A 106 18.90 24.57 5.46
N HIS A 107 19.73 25.36 6.14
CA HIS A 107 19.35 26.63 6.78
C HIS A 107 18.43 26.50 8.00
N ARG A 108 18.13 25.28 8.45
CA ARG A 108 17.46 25.01 9.73
C ARG A 108 18.29 24.09 10.64
N PRO A 109 18.28 24.31 11.96
CA PRO A 109 18.92 23.40 12.90
C PRO A 109 18.07 22.16 13.21
N GLU A 110 16.74 22.24 13.09
CA GLU A 110 15.85 21.17 13.48
C GLU A 110 15.94 19.95 12.56
N ARG A 111 15.76 18.77 13.14
CA ARG A 111 15.57 17.52 12.42
C ARG A 111 14.20 16.96 12.74
N VAL A 112 13.52 16.48 11.71
CA VAL A 112 12.18 15.91 11.83
C VAL A 112 12.30 14.39 11.77
N ASP A 113 11.81 13.72 12.80
CA ASP A 113 11.68 12.26 12.79
C ASP A 113 10.57 11.84 11.82
N VAL A 114 10.96 11.07 10.81
CA VAL A 114 10.07 10.55 9.77
C VAL A 114 10.03 9.02 9.78
N SER A 115 10.44 8.37 10.87
CA SER A 115 10.44 6.91 11.03
C SER A 115 9.06 6.29 10.80
N SER A 116 7.98 6.96 11.23
CA SER A 116 6.60 6.51 11.01
C SER A 116 6.19 6.44 9.53
N TYR A 117 6.95 7.07 8.64
CA TYR A 117 6.72 7.10 7.20
C TYR A 117 7.60 6.12 6.42
N PHE A 118 8.49 5.39 7.11
CA PHE A 118 9.35 4.38 6.49
C PHE A 118 8.54 3.16 6.05
N GLY A 119 8.77 2.68 4.82
CA GLY A 119 8.10 1.51 4.25
C GLY A 119 6.60 1.70 4.00
N ALA A 120 6.08 2.91 4.18
CA ALA A 120 4.66 3.23 4.07
C ALA A 120 4.09 2.86 2.68
N PRO A 121 2.80 2.47 2.58
CA PRO A 121 2.17 2.17 1.30
C PRO A 121 2.22 3.36 0.35
N LEU A 122 2.62 3.10 -0.90
CA LEU A 122 2.56 4.05 -1.99
C LEU A 122 1.12 4.18 -2.52
N LEU A 123 0.76 5.29 -3.16
CA LEU A 123 -0.60 5.47 -3.69
C LEU A 123 -0.97 4.56 -4.88
N ILE A 124 0.03 4.00 -5.53
CA ILE A 124 -0.15 2.93 -6.52
C ILE A 124 -0.47 1.60 -5.86
N GLU A 125 -0.30 1.51 -4.54
CA GLU A 125 -0.64 0.31 -3.79
C GLU A 125 -2.13 0.31 -3.57
N GLU A 126 -2.85 -0.50 -4.35
CA GLU A 126 -4.24 -0.84 -4.06
C GLU A 126 -4.33 -1.16 -2.57
N VAL A 127 -5.04 -0.32 -1.81
CA VAL A 127 -5.27 -0.54 -0.39
C VAL A 127 -6.12 -1.80 -0.29
N GLU A 128 -5.50 -2.92 0.10
CA GLU A 128 -6.25 -4.10 0.49
C GLU A 128 -7.21 -3.67 1.60
N HIS A 129 -8.50 -3.74 1.33
CA HIS A 129 -9.53 -3.48 2.32
C HIS A 129 -9.59 -4.68 3.25
N PHE A 130 -8.78 -4.66 4.31
CA PHE A 130 -8.83 -5.69 5.33
C PHE A 130 -10.17 -5.61 6.07
N ILE A 131 -10.90 -6.73 6.12
CA ILE A 131 -11.97 -6.89 7.12
C ILE A 131 -11.28 -7.19 8.46
N PRO A 132 -11.60 -6.48 9.56
CA PRO A 132 -10.96 -6.61 10.87
C PRO A 132 -10.99 -8.00 11.53
N GLU A 133 -11.68 -8.99 10.97
CA GLU A 133 -11.94 -10.29 11.59
C GLU A 133 -10.75 -11.27 11.60
N GLU A 134 -9.60 -10.96 10.98
CA GLU A 134 -8.40 -11.82 11.02
C GLU A 134 -7.64 -11.80 12.36
N VAL A 135 -8.15 -11.13 13.40
CA VAL A 135 -7.45 -11.02 14.70
C VAL A 135 -8.19 -11.80 15.78
N GLU A 136 -7.56 -12.88 16.27
CA GLU A 136 -8.02 -13.61 17.46
C GLU A 136 -8.42 -12.62 18.58
N SER A 137 -9.68 -12.74 18.98
CA SER A 137 -10.29 -11.96 20.05
C SER A 137 -9.84 -12.52 21.40
N ALA A 138 -8.68 -12.06 21.87
CA ALA A 138 -8.44 -12.03 23.31
C ALA A 138 -9.46 -11.05 23.91
N SER A 139 -10.31 -11.59 24.74
CA SER A 139 -11.48 -10.99 25.38
C SER A 139 -11.10 -9.85 26.33
N THR A 140 -11.48 -8.62 25.97
CA THR A 140 -12.04 -7.61 26.90
C THR A 140 -12.65 -6.47 26.07
N TYR A 141 -13.96 -6.25 26.20
CA TYR A 141 -14.67 -5.22 25.45
C TYR A 141 -14.49 -3.85 26.13
N HIS A 142 -13.64 -3.01 25.54
CA HIS A 142 -13.63 -1.57 25.78
C HIS A 142 -13.87 -0.86 24.45
N GLU A 143 -15.01 -0.20 24.32
CA GLU A 143 -15.32 0.64 23.16
C GLU A 143 -14.28 1.78 23.07
N GLY A 144 -13.70 2.00 21.88
CA GLY A 144 -12.66 3.02 21.68
C GLY A 144 -11.24 2.60 22.05
N ALA A 145 -10.98 1.34 22.39
CA ALA A 145 -9.61 0.85 22.57
C ALA A 145 -8.85 0.85 21.24
N VAL A 146 -7.82 1.69 21.12
CA VAL A 146 -6.89 1.70 19.98
C VAL A 146 -6.01 0.45 20.07
N ARG A 147 -6.44 -0.63 19.41
CA ARG A 147 -5.60 -1.82 19.23
C ARG A 147 -4.67 -1.56 18.05
N ARG A 148 -3.37 -1.40 18.33
CA ARG A 148 -2.34 -1.43 17.29
C ARG A 148 -2.26 -2.86 16.76
N ILE A 149 -2.88 -3.11 15.61
CA ILE A 149 -2.75 -4.37 14.90
C ILE A 149 -1.41 -4.29 14.14
N GLN A 150 -0.38 -4.95 14.66
CA GLN A 150 0.77 -5.30 13.82
C GLN A 150 0.30 -6.41 12.88
N VAL A 151 -0.25 -6.02 11.74
CA VAL A 151 -0.39 -6.95 10.63
C VAL A 151 1.05 -7.31 10.27
N ASN A 152 1.47 -8.55 10.47
CA ASN A 152 2.75 -9.04 9.98
C ASN A 152 2.72 -8.87 8.45
N ALA A 153 3.18 -7.73 7.98
CA ALA A 153 3.33 -7.37 6.57
C ALA A 153 4.40 -8.21 5.85
N TYR A 154 4.79 -9.33 6.46
CA TYR A 154 5.94 -10.13 6.07
C TYR A 154 5.68 -11.03 4.86
N GLU A 155 4.43 -11.39 4.52
CA GLU A 155 4.18 -12.46 3.53
C GLU A 155 2.92 -12.27 2.66
N ARG A 156 2.78 -11.14 1.96
CA ARG A 156 1.88 -11.09 0.79
C ARG A 156 2.61 -10.47 -0.38
N ASP A 157 3.28 -11.32 -1.16
CA ASP A 157 3.91 -10.88 -2.40
C ASP A 157 2.83 -10.30 -3.32
N ARG A 158 2.90 -8.99 -3.55
CA ARG A 158 1.95 -8.25 -4.39
C ARG A 158 2.04 -8.71 -5.84
N LEU A 159 3.20 -9.19 -6.28
CA LEU A 159 3.36 -9.85 -7.58
C LEU A 159 2.62 -11.18 -7.58
N ALA A 160 2.61 -11.94 -6.48
CA ALA A 160 1.84 -13.16 -6.38
C ALA A 160 0.33 -12.89 -6.39
N ARG A 161 -0.15 -11.87 -5.67
CA ARG A 161 -1.54 -11.42 -5.78
C ARG A 161 -1.87 -11.04 -7.22
N GLN A 162 -1.06 -10.19 -7.84
CA GLN A 162 -1.30 -9.70 -9.20
C GLN A 162 -1.35 -10.86 -10.19
N LYS A 163 -0.38 -11.77 -10.15
CA LYS A 163 -0.36 -12.98 -11.00
C LYS A 163 -1.55 -13.89 -10.77
N CYS A 164 -1.99 -14.05 -9.52
CA CYS A 164 -3.21 -14.79 -9.18
C CYS A 164 -4.45 -14.13 -9.83
N ILE A 165 -4.58 -12.80 -9.71
CA ILE A 165 -5.71 -12.06 -10.30
C ILE A 165 -5.65 -12.05 -11.83
N GLU A 166 -4.48 -11.90 -12.43
CA GLU A 166 -4.29 -11.99 -13.88
C GLU A 166 -4.68 -13.38 -14.42
N HIS A 167 -4.38 -14.44 -13.66
CA HIS A 167 -4.69 -15.81 -14.05
C HIS A 167 -6.16 -16.19 -13.83
N PHE A 168 -6.72 -15.91 -12.64
CA PHE A 168 -8.06 -16.36 -12.25
C PHE A 168 -9.17 -15.30 -12.46
N GLY A 169 -8.80 -14.04 -12.71
CA GLY A 169 -9.71 -12.91 -12.75
C GLY A 169 -10.17 -12.43 -11.36
N ARG A 170 -11.08 -11.45 -11.35
CA ARG A 170 -11.59 -10.78 -10.13
C ARG A 170 -12.95 -11.30 -9.66
N ARG A 171 -13.26 -12.55 -10.00
CA ARG A 171 -14.50 -13.22 -9.58
C ARG A 171 -14.21 -14.18 -8.43
N CYS A 172 -15.05 -14.14 -7.39
CA CYS A 172 -14.92 -15.05 -6.26
C CYS A 172 -14.98 -16.52 -6.72
N ILE A 173 -13.98 -17.32 -6.38
CA ILE A 173 -13.90 -18.72 -6.79
C ILE A 173 -14.98 -19.60 -6.14
N VAL A 174 -15.52 -19.16 -5.00
CA VAL A 174 -16.57 -19.80 -4.20
C VAL A 174 -17.95 -19.41 -4.73
N CYS A 175 -18.40 -18.17 -4.50
CA CYS A 175 -19.78 -17.73 -4.79
C CYS A 175 -19.97 -17.11 -6.18
N LYS A 176 -18.91 -16.99 -6.99
CA LYS A 176 -18.94 -16.42 -8.35
C LYS A 176 -19.36 -14.95 -8.44
N MET A 177 -19.51 -14.23 -7.32
CA MET A 177 -19.74 -12.78 -7.33
C MET A 177 -18.50 -12.04 -7.87
N ALA A 178 -18.74 -11.00 -8.67
CA ALA A 178 -17.74 -10.02 -9.09
C ALA A 178 -18.20 -8.62 -8.64
N PHE A 179 -17.32 -7.86 -7.99
CA PHE A 179 -17.67 -6.54 -7.46
C PHE A 179 -18.03 -5.55 -8.57
N ALA A 180 -17.30 -5.55 -9.69
CA ALA A 180 -17.59 -4.68 -10.83
C ALA A 180 -19.00 -4.86 -11.38
N GLU A 181 -19.54 -6.08 -11.35
CA GLU A 181 -20.87 -6.39 -11.89
C GLU A 181 -22.00 -5.97 -10.95
N VAL A 182 -21.75 -5.94 -9.63
CA VAL A 182 -22.77 -5.65 -8.62
C VAL A 182 -22.76 -4.18 -8.20
N TYR A 183 -21.57 -3.59 -8.11
CA TYR A 183 -21.36 -2.28 -7.49
C TYR A 183 -20.65 -1.26 -8.40
N GLY A 184 -20.18 -1.67 -9.58
CA GLY A 184 -19.42 -0.82 -10.49
C GLY A 184 -17.90 -1.05 -10.44
N PRO A 185 -17.18 -0.69 -11.51
CA PRO A 185 -15.75 -0.99 -11.70
C PRO A 185 -14.84 -0.34 -10.65
N GLU A 186 -15.28 0.73 -9.98
CA GLU A 186 -14.53 1.47 -8.97
C GLU A 186 -14.13 0.61 -7.77
N VAL A 187 -14.89 -0.46 -7.51
CA VAL A 187 -14.68 -1.37 -6.37
C VAL A 187 -14.25 -2.78 -6.78
N GLU A 188 -13.81 -2.96 -8.03
CA GLU A 188 -13.35 -4.27 -8.53
C GLU A 188 -12.16 -4.82 -7.73
N SER A 189 -11.34 -3.94 -7.17
CA SER A 189 -10.16 -4.26 -6.35
C SER A 189 -10.48 -4.83 -4.97
N LEU A 190 -11.74 -4.79 -4.51
CA LEU A 190 -12.19 -5.35 -3.23
C LEU A 190 -12.17 -6.89 -3.18
N ILE A 191 -11.85 -7.57 -4.29
CA ILE A 191 -11.61 -9.01 -4.28
C ILE A 191 -10.32 -9.32 -3.49
N HIS A 192 -10.43 -10.26 -2.55
CA HIS A 192 -9.31 -10.71 -1.73
C HIS A 192 -8.61 -11.91 -2.39
N VAL A 193 -7.37 -12.18 -1.99
CA VAL A 193 -6.64 -13.39 -2.39
C VAL A 193 -6.32 -14.23 -1.15
N HIS A 194 -6.83 -15.46 -1.15
CA HIS A 194 -6.73 -16.41 -0.06
C HIS A 194 -5.64 -17.47 -0.33
N HIS A 195 -4.85 -17.81 0.68
CA HIS A 195 -3.84 -18.87 0.63
C HIS A 195 -4.47 -20.22 0.95
N LEU A 196 -4.37 -21.19 0.05
CA LEU A 196 -4.89 -22.55 0.23
C LEU A 196 -4.10 -23.35 1.27
N VAL A 197 -2.83 -23.02 1.46
CA VAL A 197 -1.96 -23.61 2.48
C VAL A 197 -1.68 -22.53 3.53
N PRO A 198 -2.04 -22.74 4.81
CA PRO A 198 -1.77 -21.76 5.86
C PRO A 198 -0.26 -21.51 6.00
N LEU A 199 0.17 -20.26 5.89
CA LEU A 199 1.57 -19.86 6.08
C LEU A 199 2.09 -20.23 7.47
N SER A 200 1.22 -20.35 8.48
CA SER A 200 1.58 -20.84 9.81
C SER A 200 2.13 -22.27 9.84
N THR A 201 1.89 -23.06 8.78
CA THR A 201 2.40 -24.43 8.65
C THR A 201 3.67 -24.54 7.82
N VAL A 202 4.12 -23.44 7.20
CA VAL A 202 5.29 -23.43 6.31
C VAL A 202 6.33 -22.46 6.88
N GLY A 203 7.54 -22.96 7.18
CA GLY A 203 8.58 -22.16 7.85
C GLY A 203 9.08 -20.95 7.05
N GLN A 204 10.03 -20.20 7.62
CA GLN A 204 10.52 -18.85 7.21
C GLN A 204 11.04 -18.68 5.76
N GLN A 205 10.91 -19.66 4.86
CA GLN A 205 11.39 -19.60 3.46
C GLN A 205 10.46 -20.34 2.49
N TYR A 206 9.16 -20.03 2.50
CA TYR A 206 8.24 -20.54 1.47
C TYR A 206 8.14 -19.58 0.29
N GLU A 207 8.44 -20.06 -0.91
CA GLU A 207 8.16 -19.33 -2.15
C GLU A 207 6.70 -19.62 -2.55
N VAL A 208 5.84 -18.60 -2.45
CA VAL A 208 4.41 -18.71 -2.81
C VAL A 208 4.26 -18.83 -4.32
N ASP A 209 3.61 -19.90 -4.78
CA ASP A 209 3.19 -20.04 -6.18
C ASP A 209 1.81 -19.36 -6.37
N PRO A 210 1.73 -18.29 -7.16
CA PRO A 210 0.50 -17.51 -7.36
C PRO A 210 -0.67 -18.30 -7.95
N ILE A 211 -0.39 -19.38 -8.68
CA ILE A 211 -1.39 -20.19 -9.38
C ILE A 211 -1.75 -21.40 -8.54
N ARG A 212 -0.79 -21.99 -7.84
CA ARG A 212 -1.04 -23.19 -7.02
C ARG A 212 -1.61 -22.86 -5.66
N ASP A 213 -1.14 -21.79 -5.04
CA ASP A 213 -1.36 -21.56 -3.61
C ASP A 213 -2.43 -20.50 -3.32
N LEU A 214 -2.78 -19.69 -4.32
CA LEU A 214 -3.64 -18.52 -4.12
C LEU A 214 -4.96 -18.62 -4.89
N ARG A 215 -6.06 -18.12 -4.31
CA ARG A 215 -7.35 -18.01 -5.01
C ARG A 215 -8.07 -16.69 -4.73
N PRO A 216 -8.71 -16.07 -5.74
CA PRO A 216 -9.56 -14.90 -5.50
C PRO A 216 -10.84 -15.30 -4.77
N VAL A 217 -11.15 -14.61 -3.68
CA VAL A 217 -12.36 -14.80 -2.87
C VAL A 217 -12.96 -13.43 -2.51
N CYS A 218 -14.29 -13.34 -2.42
CA CYS A 218 -14.90 -12.12 -1.89
C CYS A 218 -14.72 -12.05 -0.36
N PRO A 219 -14.79 -10.85 0.23
CA PRO A 219 -14.59 -10.67 1.68
C PRO A 219 -15.51 -11.55 2.53
N ASN A 220 -16.77 -11.75 2.12
CA ASN A 220 -17.72 -12.61 2.83
C ASN A 220 -17.28 -14.08 2.81
N CYS A 221 -16.89 -14.61 1.65
CA CYS A 221 -16.38 -15.99 1.55
C CYS A 221 -15.07 -16.14 2.31
N HIS A 222 -14.22 -15.10 2.32
CA HIS A 222 -12.97 -15.11 3.08
C HIS A 222 -13.22 -15.21 4.59
N ALA A 223 -14.14 -14.43 5.12
CA ALA A 223 -14.55 -14.50 6.53
C ALA A 223 -15.10 -15.89 6.88
N VAL A 224 -15.95 -16.47 6.02
CA VAL A 224 -16.48 -17.83 6.24
C VAL A 224 -15.36 -18.87 6.23
N ILE A 225 -14.38 -18.79 5.32
CA ILE A 225 -13.23 -19.70 5.30
C ILE A 225 -12.48 -19.69 6.64
N HIS A 226 -12.23 -18.50 7.20
CA HIS A 226 -11.50 -18.32 8.45
C HIS A 226 -12.36 -18.38 9.72
N SER A 227 -13.67 -18.65 9.59
CA SER A 227 -14.58 -18.75 10.74
C SER A 227 -14.36 -19.98 11.64
N ARG A 228 -13.50 -20.93 11.23
CA ARG A 228 -13.04 -22.05 12.06
C ARG A 228 -11.53 -22.24 11.93
N VAL A 229 -10.96 -22.94 12.90
CA VAL A 229 -9.60 -23.48 12.82
C VAL A 229 -9.66 -25.01 12.95
N PRO A 230 -9.07 -25.79 12.02
CA PRO A 230 -8.39 -25.35 10.79
C PRO A 230 -9.39 -24.79 9.76
N ALA A 231 -8.97 -23.78 8.99
CA ALA A 231 -9.82 -23.08 8.02
C ALA A 231 -10.60 -24.04 7.10
N TYR A 232 -11.78 -23.62 6.67
CA TYR A 232 -12.53 -24.39 5.67
C TYR A 232 -11.83 -24.37 4.32
N THR A 233 -11.87 -25.50 3.63
CA THR A 233 -11.49 -25.58 2.23
C THR A 233 -12.52 -24.88 1.35
N ILE A 234 -12.09 -24.41 0.17
CA ILE A 234 -12.99 -23.84 -0.85
C ILE A 234 -14.13 -24.81 -1.18
N GLU A 235 -13.84 -26.11 -1.21
CA GLU A 235 -14.83 -27.12 -1.56
C GLU A 235 -15.88 -27.30 -0.47
N GLU A 236 -15.49 -27.26 0.80
CA GLU A 236 -16.44 -27.25 1.92
C GLU A 236 -17.40 -26.06 1.85
N ILE A 237 -16.89 -24.85 1.59
CA ILE A 237 -17.75 -23.66 1.51
C ILE A 237 -18.65 -23.71 0.27
N ARG A 238 -18.16 -24.23 -0.86
CA ARG A 238 -19.00 -24.44 -2.05
C ARG A 238 -20.17 -25.36 -1.76
N ASN A 239 -19.94 -26.45 -1.03
CA ASN A 239 -21.00 -27.39 -0.64
C ASN A 239 -22.04 -26.73 0.29
N MET A 240 -21.62 -25.79 1.15
CA MET A 240 -22.55 -24.98 1.95
C MET A 240 -23.37 -24.01 1.08
N PHE A 241 -22.76 -23.44 0.05
CA PHE A 241 -23.42 -22.52 -0.88
C PHE A 241 -24.47 -23.24 -1.73
N THR A 242 -24.13 -24.38 -2.33
CA THR A 242 -25.03 -25.14 -3.22
C THR A 242 -26.24 -25.70 -2.48
N ALA A 243 -26.13 -26.01 -1.19
CA ALA A 243 -27.25 -26.45 -0.36
C ALA A 243 -28.32 -25.35 -0.14
N ASN A 244 -27.95 -24.06 -0.23
CA ASN A 244 -28.83 -22.92 0.10
C ASN A 244 -29.11 -21.94 -1.06
N SER A 245 -28.44 -22.08 -2.22
CA SER A 245 -28.54 -21.13 -3.34
C SER A 245 -29.83 -21.23 -4.16
N ALA A 246 -30.73 -22.18 -3.87
CA ALA A 246 -32.02 -22.28 -4.55
C ALA A 246 -32.98 -21.12 -4.22
N GLY A 247 -32.64 -20.23 -3.27
CA GLY A 247 -33.51 -19.15 -2.80
C GLY A 247 -32.99 -17.71 -2.93
N ILE A 248 -31.76 -17.46 -3.39
CA ILE A 248 -31.24 -16.09 -3.51
C ILE A 248 -31.47 -15.61 -4.95
N GLY A 249 -32.68 -15.12 -5.19
CA GLY A 249 -33.10 -14.52 -6.45
C GLY A 249 -32.19 -13.36 -6.85
N ALA A 250 -31.91 -13.28 -8.15
CA ALA A 250 -31.23 -12.18 -8.79
C ALA A 250 -31.80 -10.84 -8.35
N PHE A 251 -30.92 -9.89 -8.01
CA PHE A 251 -31.32 -8.51 -7.78
C PHE A 251 -32.05 -7.99 -9.04
N PRO A 252 -33.21 -7.34 -8.91
CA PRO A 252 -33.90 -6.75 -10.05
C PRO A 252 -32.98 -5.70 -10.68
N GLN A 253 -32.75 -5.81 -11.99
CA GLN A 253 -32.19 -4.72 -12.76
C GLN A 253 -33.25 -3.61 -12.82
N ALA A 254 -32.92 -2.43 -12.28
CA ALA A 254 -33.70 -1.21 -12.44
C ALA A 254 -33.34 -0.52 -13.76
#